data_AF-A0A258KEV6-F1
#
_entry.id   AF-A0A258KEV6-F1
#
_cell.length_a   1.000
_cell.length_b   1.000
_cell.length_c   1.000
_cell.angle_alpha   90.00
_cell.angle_beta   90.00
_cell.angle_gamma   90.00
#
_symmetry.space_group_name_H-M   'P 1'
#
loop_
_entity.id
_entity.type
_entity.pdbx_description
1 polymer ?
#
loop_
_entity_poly.entity_id
_entity_poly.type
_entity_poly.pdbx_seq_one_letter_code
_entity_poly.pdbx_strand_id
1 'polypeptide(L)'
;WVNAYKRVSPEIILEQLKMAQVQMLQYLESLDPDAKAIFPVSWAGEDISTNRFDIAREYTERWHHQQQIRQAVGAKSIMNRELYNPFLQICMQALPYHYRSFESPEGTLIRVEVVGEAGGVWSIVRKGSKWEFSNEPGEIASQIYIDQNIAWMLFSKGIEINQAKQYWQVIGDQELGMHALAMPAFMV
;
A
#
# COMPACT_ATOMS: atom_id res chain seq x y z
N TRP A 1 -14.91 -14.39 -14.10
CA TRP A 1 -13.73 -15.25 -14.35
C TRP A 1 -13.59 -16.37 -13.30
N VAL A 2 -13.73 -16.11 -11.98
CA VAL A 2 -13.67 -17.14 -10.91
C VAL A 2 -14.57 -18.36 -11.21
N ASN A 3 -15.84 -18.12 -11.55
CA ASN A 3 -16.77 -19.21 -11.92
C ASN A 3 -16.34 -19.98 -13.18
N ALA A 4 -15.73 -19.31 -14.15
CA ALA A 4 -15.24 -19.94 -15.38
C ALA A 4 -14.01 -20.83 -15.12
N TYR A 5 -13.17 -20.45 -14.16
CA TYR A 5 -11.96 -21.19 -13.80
C TYR A 5 -12.18 -22.27 -12.74
N LYS A 6 -13.39 -22.37 -12.15
CA LYS A 6 -13.72 -23.33 -11.08
C LYS A 6 -13.46 -24.80 -11.44
N ARG A 7 -13.50 -25.15 -12.73
CA ARG A 7 -13.28 -26.52 -13.23
C ARG A 7 -11.98 -26.69 -14.01
N VAL A 8 -11.14 -25.66 -14.07
CA VAL A 8 -9.81 -25.77 -14.68
C VAL A 8 -8.91 -26.51 -13.70
N SER A 9 -8.10 -27.46 -14.20
CA SER A 9 -7.23 -28.23 -13.32
C SER A 9 -6.13 -27.35 -12.69
N PRO A 10 -5.69 -27.64 -11.46
CA PRO A 10 -4.59 -26.91 -10.84
C PRO A 10 -3.33 -26.86 -11.69
N GLU A 11 -3.01 -27.94 -12.40
CA GLU A 11 -1.83 -28.04 -13.28
C GLU A 11 -1.90 -27.04 -14.43
N ILE A 12 -3.08 -26.92 -15.07
CA ILE A 12 -3.30 -25.96 -16.15
C ILE A 12 -3.19 -24.52 -15.61
N ILE A 13 -3.75 -24.24 -14.44
CA ILE A 13 -3.64 -22.90 -13.82
C ILE A 13 -2.17 -22.56 -13.55
N LEU A 14 -1.40 -23.50 -13.01
CA LEU A 14 0.02 -23.30 -12.73
C LEU A 14 0.84 -23.09 -14.00
N GLU A 15 0.56 -23.83 -15.07
CA GLU A 15 1.24 -23.66 -16.36
C GLU A 15 0.94 -22.29 -16.97
N GLN A 16 -0.33 -21.87 -16.97
CA GLN A 16 -0.74 -20.54 -17.44
C GLN A 16 -0.09 -19.43 -16.64
N LEU A 17 -0.09 -19.54 -15.30
CA LEU A 17 0.56 -18.56 -14.42
C LEU A 17 2.06 -18.49 -14.68
N LYS A 18 2.74 -19.63 -14.84
CA LYS A 18 4.18 -19.68 -15.11
C LYS A 18 4.52 -18.99 -16.43
N MET A 19 3.77 -19.29 -17.49
CA MET A 19 3.97 -18.67 -18.80
C MET A 19 3.74 -17.15 -18.74
N ALA A 20 2.61 -16.72 -18.15
CA ALA A 20 2.28 -15.31 -18.02
C ALA A 20 3.32 -14.54 -17.19
N GLN A 21 3.82 -15.14 -16.10
CA GLN A 21 4.84 -14.52 -15.26
C GLN A 21 6.15 -14.29 -16.01
N VAL A 22 6.62 -15.27 -16.79
CA VAL A 22 7.86 -15.12 -17.57
C VAL A 22 7.72 -14.00 -18.61
N GLN A 23 6.65 -14.00 -19.39
CA GLN A 23 6.41 -12.99 -20.41
C GLN A 23 6.27 -11.59 -19.79
N MET A 24 5.59 -11.51 -18.64
CA MET A 24 5.44 -10.25 -17.93
C MET A 24 6.77 -9.72 -17.40
N LEU A 25 7.59 -10.55 -16.78
CA LEU A 25 8.90 -10.11 -16.28
C LEU A 25 9.80 -9.63 -17.43
N GLN A 26 9.85 -10.37 -18.54
CA GLN A 26 10.57 -9.96 -19.75
C GLN A 26 10.07 -8.61 -20.29
N TYR A 27 8.75 -8.39 -20.27
CA TYR A 27 8.18 -7.11 -20.65
C TYR A 27 8.61 -5.99 -19.70
N LEU A 28 8.47 -6.17 -18.39
CA LEU A 28 8.86 -5.16 -17.40
C LEU A 28 10.35 -4.83 -17.46
N GLU A 29 11.22 -5.82 -17.68
CA GLU A 29 12.68 -5.65 -17.86
C GLU A 29 13.03 -4.86 -19.13
N SER A 30 12.17 -4.88 -20.14
CA SER A 30 12.38 -4.14 -21.39
C SER A 30 12.02 -2.65 -21.30
N LEU A 31 11.34 -2.23 -20.24
CA LEU A 31 10.88 -0.86 -20.07
C LEU A 31 12.00 0.05 -19.58
N ASP A 32 12.07 1.27 -20.13
CA ASP A 32 12.81 2.37 -19.51
C ASP A 32 12.05 2.80 -18.24
N PRO A 33 12.65 2.68 -17.04
CA PRO A 33 11.98 3.00 -15.78
C PRO A 33 11.47 4.44 -15.70
N ASP A 34 12.12 5.37 -16.38
CA ASP A 34 11.81 6.81 -16.28
C ASP A 34 10.89 7.29 -17.41
N ALA A 35 10.61 6.43 -18.40
CA ALA A 35 9.61 6.69 -19.42
C ALA A 35 8.18 6.60 -18.87
N LYS A 36 7.22 7.18 -19.61
CA LYS A 36 5.80 7.17 -19.29
C LYS A 36 5.24 5.74 -19.29
N ALA A 37 4.54 5.38 -18.22
CA ALA A 37 3.79 4.13 -18.11
C ALA A 37 2.54 4.11 -18.99
N ILE A 38 2.11 2.90 -19.37
CA ILE A 38 0.84 2.69 -20.07
C ILE A 38 -0.33 3.09 -19.17
N PHE A 39 -0.26 2.74 -17.87
CA PHE A 39 -1.30 3.02 -16.89
C PHE A 39 -0.78 3.97 -15.81
N PRO A 40 -1.57 4.99 -15.44
CA PRO A 40 -1.24 5.85 -14.31
C PRO A 40 -1.61 5.18 -12.98
N VAL A 41 -0.82 5.44 -11.95
CA VAL A 41 -1.05 5.01 -10.56
C VAL A 41 -1.99 5.99 -9.87
N SER A 42 -3.23 6.01 -10.34
CA SER A 42 -4.26 6.99 -9.97
C SER A 42 -4.65 6.98 -8.49
N TRP A 43 -4.56 5.84 -7.80
CA TRP A 43 -4.84 5.75 -6.37
C TRP A 43 -3.83 6.53 -5.52
N ALA A 44 -2.64 6.82 -6.04
CA ALA A 44 -1.64 7.69 -5.44
C ALA A 44 -1.74 9.15 -5.93
N GLY A 45 -2.74 9.46 -6.77
CA GLY A 45 -2.97 10.80 -7.29
C GLY A 45 -2.20 11.17 -8.54
N GLU A 46 -1.58 10.19 -9.23
CA GLU A 46 -0.90 10.45 -10.49
C GLU A 46 -1.85 10.31 -11.68
N ASP A 47 -1.94 11.36 -12.50
CA ASP A 47 -2.60 11.30 -13.83
C ASP A 47 -1.66 10.76 -14.92
N ILE A 48 -0.35 10.86 -14.67
CA ILE A 48 0.73 10.32 -15.51
C ILE A 48 1.79 9.74 -14.58
N SER A 49 2.13 8.47 -14.79
CA SER A 49 3.15 7.75 -14.02
C SER A 49 4.34 7.35 -14.87
N THR A 50 5.46 7.10 -14.22
CA THR A 50 6.62 6.43 -14.84
C THR A 50 6.45 4.91 -14.79
N ASN A 51 7.14 4.19 -15.68
CA ASN A 51 7.19 2.73 -15.64
C ASN A 51 7.66 2.23 -14.28
N ARG A 52 8.59 2.94 -13.63
CA ARG A 52 9.06 2.63 -12.28
C ARG A 52 7.92 2.54 -11.26
N PHE A 53 7.00 3.49 -11.28
CA PHE A 53 5.92 3.50 -10.28
C PHE A 53 4.79 2.53 -10.63
N ASP A 54 4.52 2.29 -11.92
CA ASP A 54 3.60 1.20 -12.31
C ASP A 54 4.17 -0.19 -11.95
N ILE A 55 5.49 -0.40 -12.12
CA ILE A 55 6.17 -1.61 -11.65
C ILE A 55 6.07 -1.75 -10.13
N ALA A 56 6.18 -0.64 -9.39
CA ALA A 56 6.00 -0.64 -7.95
C ALA A 56 4.55 -0.98 -7.55
N ARG A 57 3.54 -0.45 -8.26
CA ARG A 57 2.14 -0.86 -8.08
C ARG A 57 1.95 -2.36 -8.37
N GLU A 58 2.57 -2.87 -9.42
CA GLU A 58 2.51 -4.31 -9.73
C GLU A 58 3.17 -5.17 -8.65
N TYR A 59 4.27 -4.67 -8.05
CA TYR A 59 4.88 -5.31 -6.89
C TYR A 59 3.89 -5.45 -5.73
N THR A 60 3.07 -4.43 -5.46
CA THR A 60 2.09 -4.50 -4.36
C THR A 60 1.01 -5.55 -4.61
N GLU A 61 0.50 -5.67 -5.84
CA GLU A 61 -0.47 -6.72 -6.21
C GLU A 61 0.11 -8.13 -6.01
N ARG A 62 1.34 -8.35 -6.47
CA ARG A 62 2.01 -9.65 -6.38
C ARG A 62 2.30 -10.04 -4.94
N TRP A 63 2.84 -9.10 -4.15
CA TRP A 63 3.11 -9.33 -2.73
C TRP A 63 1.80 -9.66 -2.00
N HIS A 64 0.74 -8.88 -2.24
CA HIS A 64 -0.56 -9.04 -1.58
C HIS A 64 -1.18 -10.41 -1.86
N HIS A 65 -1.30 -10.79 -3.13
CA HIS A 65 -1.89 -12.09 -3.49
C HIS A 65 -1.05 -13.27 -3.02
N GLN A 66 0.28 -13.16 -3.06
CA GLN A 66 1.14 -14.20 -2.52
C GLN A 66 0.96 -14.35 -1.01
N GLN A 67 0.82 -13.25 -0.27
CA GLN A 67 0.55 -13.26 1.16
C GLN A 67 -0.83 -13.86 1.49
N GLN A 68 -1.88 -13.54 0.71
CA GLN A 68 -3.21 -14.16 0.85
C GLN A 68 -3.15 -15.68 0.65
N ILE A 69 -2.49 -16.15 -0.41
CA ILE A 69 -2.33 -17.59 -0.67
C ILE A 69 -1.60 -18.26 0.49
N ARG A 70 -0.49 -17.67 0.95
CA ARG A 70 0.30 -18.19 2.07
C ARG A 70 -0.53 -18.30 3.34
N GLN A 71 -1.33 -17.27 3.66
CA GLN A 71 -2.24 -17.30 4.80
C GLN A 71 -3.27 -18.43 4.66
N ALA A 72 -3.89 -18.57 3.49
CA ALA A 72 -4.91 -19.59 3.24
C ALA A 72 -4.39 -21.03 3.37
N VAL A 73 -3.12 -21.27 3.02
CA VAL A 73 -2.51 -22.61 3.08
C VAL A 73 -1.63 -22.83 4.32
N GLY A 74 -1.59 -21.87 5.26
CA GLY A 74 -0.76 -21.96 6.46
C GLY A 74 0.75 -21.90 6.21
N ALA A 75 1.19 -21.34 5.08
CA ALA A 75 2.60 -21.17 4.77
C ALA A 75 3.21 -19.95 5.48
N LYS A 76 4.55 -19.94 5.62
CA LYS A 76 5.29 -18.81 6.19
C LYS A 76 4.95 -17.50 5.46
N SER A 77 4.58 -16.48 6.22
CA SER A 77 4.23 -15.14 5.71
C SER A 77 5.45 -14.36 5.19
N ILE A 78 5.20 -13.41 4.29
CA ILE A 78 6.21 -12.57 3.64
C ILE A 78 6.42 -11.27 4.43
N MET A 79 6.52 -11.37 5.77
CA MET A 79 6.64 -10.21 6.66
C MET A 79 8.09 -9.81 6.96
N ASN A 80 9.06 -10.34 6.20
CA ASN A 80 10.45 -9.92 6.37
C ASN A 80 10.66 -8.52 5.79
N ARG A 81 11.60 -7.76 6.35
CA ARG A 81 11.82 -6.36 5.99
C ARG A 81 12.14 -6.16 4.51
N GLU A 82 12.93 -7.04 3.91
CA GLU A 82 13.37 -6.94 2.51
C GLU A 82 12.20 -6.93 1.52
N LEU A 83 11.13 -7.67 1.80
CA LEU A 83 9.97 -7.76 0.93
C LEU A 83 8.77 -6.95 1.42
N TYR A 84 8.55 -6.87 2.73
CA TYR A 84 7.37 -6.18 3.25
C TYR A 84 7.56 -4.67 3.38
N ASN A 85 8.76 -4.20 3.72
CA ASN A 85 8.99 -2.77 3.82
C ASN A 85 8.80 -2.03 2.48
N PRO A 86 9.30 -2.54 1.33
CA PRO A 86 8.99 -1.95 0.03
C PRO A 86 7.48 -1.88 -0.26
N PHE A 87 6.73 -2.95 0.05
CA PHE A 87 5.27 -2.94 -0.08
C PHE A 87 4.65 -1.78 0.73
N LEU A 88 5.05 -1.61 1.99
CA LEU A 88 4.55 -0.52 2.84
C LEU A 88 4.94 0.86 2.30
N GLN A 89 6.18 1.04 1.83
CA GLN A 89 6.64 2.31 1.23
C GLN A 89 5.81 2.71 0.01
N ILE A 90 5.43 1.74 -0.83
CA ILE A 90 4.63 1.96 -2.01
C ILE A 90 3.19 2.29 -1.61
N CYS A 91 2.60 1.55 -0.67
CA CYS A 91 1.25 1.84 -0.15
C CYS A 91 1.16 3.27 0.41
N MET A 92 2.18 3.70 1.14
CA MET A 92 2.22 5.00 1.78
C MET A 92 2.27 6.17 0.79
N GLN A 93 2.63 5.94 -0.48
CA GLN A 93 2.50 6.98 -1.52
C GLN A 93 1.06 7.46 -1.69
N ALA A 94 0.06 6.67 -1.30
CA ALA A 94 -1.35 7.10 -1.28
C ALA A 94 -1.64 8.17 -0.21
N LEU A 95 -0.83 8.24 0.86
CA LEU A 95 -1.17 8.97 2.08
C LEU A 95 -1.43 10.46 1.84
N PRO A 96 -0.55 11.23 1.17
CA PRO A 96 -0.83 12.65 0.91
C PRO A 96 -2.08 12.84 0.04
N TYR A 97 -2.25 12.00 -0.99
CA TYR A 97 -3.40 12.08 -1.88
C TYR A 97 -4.71 11.70 -1.18
N HIS A 98 -4.67 10.78 -0.22
CA HIS A 98 -5.82 10.40 0.59
C HIS A 98 -6.34 11.59 1.42
N TYR A 99 -5.44 12.47 1.88
CA TYR A 99 -5.78 13.69 2.60
C TYR A 99 -6.12 14.89 1.70
N ARG A 100 -6.09 14.77 0.36
CA ARG A 100 -6.26 15.91 -0.57
C ARG A 100 -7.50 16.78 -0.30
N SER A 101 -8.58 16.16 0.18
CA SER A 101 -9.85 16.83 0.49
C SER A 101 -10.07 17.07 1.99
N PHE A 102 -9.12 16.65 2.84
CA PHE A 102 -9.19 16.88 4.28
C PHE A 102 -8.62 18.27 4.59
N GLU A 103 -9.49 19.15 5.09
CA GLU A 103 -9.12 20.51 5.46
C GLU A 103 -8.50 20.53 6.86
N SER A 104 -7.39 21.25 7.02
CA SER A 104 -6.70 21.42 8.29
C SER A 104 -5.87 22.72 8.26
N PRO A 105 -5.55 23.32 9.41
CA PRO A 105 -4.65 24.47 9.45
C PRO A 105 -3.29 24.18 8.78
N GLU A 106 -2.69 25.21 8.17
CA GLU A 106 -1.33 25.12 7.63
C GLU A 106 -0.34 24.70 8.73
N GLY A 107 0.59 23.80 8.39
CA GLY A 107 1.55 23.23 9.33
C GLY A 107 1.03 22.04 10.14
N THR A 108 -0.23 21.62 9.96
CA THR A 108 -0.74 20.38 10.58
C THR A 108 0.12 19.20 10.16
N LEU A 109 0.76 18.54 11.13
CA LEU A 109 1.64 17.39 10.92
C LEU A 109 0.96 16.11 11.40
N ILE A 110 0.91 15.11 10.52
CA ILE A 110 0.39 13.77 10.80
C ILE A 110 1.53 12.79 10.65
N ARG A 111 1.61 11.80 11.54
CA ARG A 111 2.60 10.74 11.48
C ARG A 111 1.94 9.37 11.55
N VAL A 112 2.27 8.51 10.61
CA VAL A 112 1.86 7.10 10.58
C VAL A 112 3.10 6.23 10.78
N GLU A 113 3.04 5.37 11.79
CA GLU A 113 4.06 4.38 12.08
C GLU A 113 3.47 2.97 11.94
N VAL A 114 4.06 2.18 11.06
CA VAL A 114 3.85 0.74 11.04
C VAL A 114 4.87 0.13 11.98
N VAL A 115 4.43 -0.45 13.10
CA VAL A 115 5.26 -0.94 14.19
C VAL A 115 5.69 -2.37 13.91
N GLY A 116 7.01 -2.61 13.94
CA GLY A 116 7.63 -3.93 13.80
C GLY A 116 8.89 -3.91 12.95
N GLU A 117 9.57 -5.05 12.84
CA GLU A 117 10.87 -5.16 12.15
C GLU A 117 10.84 -4.74 10.66
N ALA A 118 9.73 -5.02 9.97
CA ALA A 118 9.51 -4.62 8.59
C ALA A 118 8.85 -3.25 8.44
N GLY A 119 8.45 -2.65 9.57
CA GLY A 119 7.74 -1.39 9.65
C GLY A 119 8.53 -0.16 9.19
N GLY A 120 7.88 0.99 9.31
CA GLY A 120 8.42 2.28 8.88
C GLY A 120 7.61 3.44 9.45
N VAL A 121 8.13 4.66 9.26
CA VAL A 121 7.52 5.89 9.74
C VAL A 121 7.38 6.85 8.57
N TRP A 122 6.19 7.39 8.39
CA TRP A 122 5.88 8.38 7.36
C TRP A 122 5.19 9.56 8.02
N SER A 123 5.57 10.78 7.65
CA SER A 123 4.87 11.98 8.10
C SER A 123 4.43 12.80 6.89
N ILE A 124 3.23 13.37 6.97
CA ILE A 124 2.72 14.33 6.00
C ILE A 124 2.36 15.63 6.70
N VAL A 125 2.55 16.75 6.02
CA VAL A 125 2.25 18.08 6.52
C VAL A 125 1.33 18.82 5.56
N ARG A 126 0.40 19.60 6.12
CA ARG A 126 -0.43 20.52 5.34
C ARG A 126 0.41 21.76 4.94
N LYS A 127 0.68 21.92 3.64
CA LYS A 127 1.33 23.11 3.06
C LYS A 127 0.36 23.80 2.10
N GLY A 128 -0.15 24.96 2.50
CA GLY A 128 -1.24 25.63 1.79
C GLY A 128 -2.46 24.72 1.57
N SER A 129 -2.79 24.44 0.31
CA SER A 129 -3.92 23.57 -0.08
C SER A 129 -3.56 22.09 -0.28
N LYS A 130 -2.30 21.71 -0.08
CA LYS A 130 -1.81 20.36 -0.36
C LYS A 130 -1.28 19.67 0.89
N TRP A 131 -1.30 18.34 0.84
CA TRP A 131 -0.59 17.48 1.78
C TRP A 131 0.65 16.95 1.08
N GLU A 132 1.78 17.00 1.76
CA GLU A 132 3.08 16.57 1.22
C GLU A 132 3.84 15.80 2.29
N PHE A 133 4.72 14.89 1.88
CA PHE A 133 5.62 14.22 2.82
C PHE A 133 6.55 15.23 3.51
N SER A 134 6.80 15.00 4.79
CA SER A 134 7.72 15.81 5.59
C SER A 134 8.66 14.92 6.40
N ASN A 135 9.93 15.33 6.42
CA ASN A 135 10.94 14.81 7.35
C ASN A 135 11.26 15.82 8.47
N GLU A 136 10.60 16.98 8.46
CA GLU A 136 10.86 18.04 9.42
C GLU A 136 10.23 17.72 10.77
N PRO A 137 10.93 17.99 11.89
CA PRO A 137 10.35 17.88 13.22
C PRO A 137 9.28 18.96 13.41
N GLY A 138 8.24 18.62 14.16
CA GLY A 138 7.14 19.52 14.49
C GLY A 138 6.20 18.91 15.51
N GLU A 139 5.23 19.70 15.99
CA GLU A 139 4.16 19.21 16.85
C GLU A 139 3.23 18.30 16.04
N ILE A 140 3.10 17.04 16.47
CA ILE A 140 2.30 16.04 15.77
C ILE A 140 0.84 16.21 16.21
N ALA A 141 -0.01 16.66 15.28
CA ALA A 141 -1.43 16.81 15.54
C ALA A 141 -2.12 15.44 15.70
N SER A 142 -1.69 14.45 14.92
CA SER A 142 -2.17 13.07 15.05
C SER A 142 -1.06 12.06 14.76
N GLN A 143 -0.84 11.17 15.72
CA GLN A 143 0.10 10.07 15.64
C GLN A 143 -0.68 8.76 15.54
N ILE A 144 -0.43 8.01 14.47
CA ILE A 144 -1.08 6.74 14.18
C ILE A 144 -0.06 5.63 14.29
N TYR A 145 -0.37 4.59 15.06
CA TYR A 145 0.39 3.35 15.13
C TYR A 145 -0.43 2.23 14.52
N ILE A 146 0.20 1.37 13.72
CA ILE A 146 -0.41 0.20 13.09
C ILE A 146 0.54 -0.97 13.28
N ASP A 147 0.08 -2.09 13.84
CA ASP A 147 0.87 -3.32 13.91
C ASP A 147 1.16 -3.82 12.49
N GLN A 148 2.45 -4.08 12.19
CA GLN A 148 2.86 -4.59 10.89
C GLN A 148 2.09 -5.85 10.47
N ASN A 149 1.64 -6.69 11.41
CA ASN A 149 0.96 -7.95 11.11
C ASN A 149 -0.39 -7.73 10.39
N ILE A 150 -1.01 -6.56 10.57
CA ILE A 150 -2.31 -6.23 9.97
C ILE A 150 -2.26 -5.06 8.99
N ALA A 151 -1.15 -4.32 8.91
CA ALA A 151 -1.06 -3.13 8.05
C ALA A 151 -1.42 -3.44 6.59
N TRP A 152 -0.91 -4.55 6.03
CA TRP A 152 -1.27 -4.99 4.69
C TRP A 152 -2.76 -5.31 4.52
N MET A 153 -3.42 -5.83 5.56
CA MET A 153 -4.86 -6.12 5.50
C MET A 153 -5.67 -4.83 5.50
N LEU A 154 -5.27 -3.81 6.26
CA LEU A 154 -5.93 -2.50 6.23
C LEU A 154 -5.80 -1.86 4.85
N PHE A 155 -4.57 -1.78 4.32
CA PHE A 155 -4.31 -1.14 3.02
C PHE A 155 -5.00 -1.86 1.86
N SER A 156 -5.23 -3.17 1.97
CA SER A 156 -5.91 -3.99 0.98
C SER A 156 -7.39 -4.27 1.28
N LYS A 157 -8.01 -3.58 2.25
CA LYS A 157 -9.41 -3.83 2.66
C LYS A 157 -9.71 -5.29 3.03
N GLY A 158 -8.70 -6.03 3.48
CA GLY A 158 -8.81 -7.41 3.93
C GLY A 158 -9.35 -7.56 5.37
N ILE A 159 -9.39 -6.46 6.13
CA ILE A 159 -10.02 -6.40 7.46
C ILE A 159 -10.69 -5.04 7.67
N GLU A 160 -11.82 -5.05 8.36
CA GLU A 160 -12.50 -3.81 8.77
C GLU A 160 -11.76 -3.13 9.92
N ILE A 161 -11.61 -1.80 9.87
CA ILE A 161 -10.86 -1.01 10.87
C ILE A 161 -11.37 -1.28 12.29
N ASN A 162 -12.70 -1.39 12.45
CA ASN A 162 -13.34 -1.67 13.74
C ASN A 162 -13.04 -3.07 14.29
N GLN A 163 -12.76 -4.05 13.42
CA GLN A 163 -12.35 -5.39 13.83
C GLN A 163 -10.86 -5.44 14.23
N ALA A 164 -10.06 -4.49 13.73
CA ALA A 164 -8.63 -4.41 13.99
C ALA A 164 -8.24 -3.48 15.17
N LYS A 165 -9.20 -3.02 15.99
CA LYS A 165 -8.97 -2.00 17.05
C LYS A 165 -7.81 -2.28 18.00
N GLN A 166 -7.50 -3.54 18.28
CA GLN A 166 -6.40 -3.92 19.17
C GLN A 166 -5.01 -3.77 18.53
N TYR A 167 -4.95 -3.55 17.21
CA TYR A 167 -3.72 -3.53 16.41
C TYR A 167 -3.38 -2.14 15.87
N TRP A 168 -4.12 -1.11 16.26
CA TRP A 168 -3.80 0.25 15.90
C TRP A 168 -4.11 1.19 17.06
N GLN A 169 -3.47 2.37 17.06
CA GLN A 169 -3.71 3.41 18.04
C GLN A 169 -3.62 4.78 17.37
N VAL A 170 -4.49 5.70 17.79
CA VAL A 170 -4.42 7.12 17.40
C VAL A 170 -4.22 7.96 18.66
N ILE A 171 -3.15 8.76 18.68
CA ILE A 171 -2.86 9.75 19.72
C ILE A 171 -3.00 11.15 19.12
N GLY A 172 -3.69 12.05 19.82
CA GLY A 172 -4.01 13.39 19.32
C GLY A 172 -5.36 13.42 18.62
N ASP A 173 -5.45 14.15 17.51
CA ASP A 173 -6.66 14.34 16.73
C ASP A 173 -7.16 13.01 16.15
N GLN A 174 -8.36 12.60 16.58
CA GLN A 174 -8.98 11.34 16.19
C GLN A 174 -9.54 11.37 14.77
N GLU A 175 -10.03 12.51 14.29
CA GLU A 175 -10.60 12.61 12.95
C GLU A 175 -9.49 12.45 11.91
N LEU A 176 -8.37 13.16 12.13
CA LEU A 176 -7.17 13.00 11.33
C LEU A 176 -6.67 11.57 11.35
N GLY A 177 -6.53 10.94 12.52
CA GLY A 177 -5.98 9.59 12.61
C GLY A 177 -6.88 8.50 12.01
N MET A 178 -8.19 8.62 12.21
CA MET A 178 -9.16 7.70 11.60
C MET A 178 -9.19 7.84 10.07
N HIS A 179 -8.97 9.04 9.54
CA HIS A 179 -8.82 9.24 8.10
C HIS A 179 -7.61 8.48 7.54
N ALA A 180 -6.44 8.55 8.20
CA ALA A 180 -5.28 7.75 7.80
C ALA A 180 -5.56 6.24 7.81
N LEU A 181 -6.25 5.73 8.83
CA LEU A 181 -6.61 4.31 8.94
C LEU A 181 -7.59 3.85 7.84
N ALA A 182 -8.34 4.77 7.24
CA ALA A 182 -9.28 4.51 6.16
C ALA A 182 -8.63 4.56 4.76
N MET A 183 -7.32 4.80 4.67
CA MET A 183 -6.61 4.88 3.41
C MET A 183 -6.61 3.54 2.67
N PRO A 184 -7.27 3.44 1.49
CA PRO A 184 -7.04 2.33 0.59
C PRO A 184 -5.70 2.53 -0.11
N ALA A 185 -4.97 1.43 -0.35
CA ALA A 185 -3.82 1.45 -1.25
C ALA A 185 -4.00 0.38 -2.34
N PHE A 186 -3.54 0.71 -3.55
CA PHE A 186 -3.43 -0.14 -4.75
C PHE A 186 -4.69 -0.86 -5.28
N MET A 187 -5.71 -1.11 -4.47
CA MET A 187 -6.98 -1.69 -4.91
C MET A 187 -7.92 -0.62 -5.47
N VAL A 188 -8.07 -0.62 -6.80
CA VAL A 188 -9.01 0.24 -7.55
C VAL A 188 -10.27 -0.55 -7.92
#